data_AF-A0A8T3XC71-F1
#
_entry.id   AF-A0A8T3XC71-F1
#
_cell.length_a   1.000
_cell.length_b   1.000
_cell.length_c   1.000
_cell.angle_alpha   90.00
_cell.angle_beta   90.00
_cell.angle_gamma   90.00
#
_symmetry.space_group_name_H-M   'P 1'
#
loop_
_entity.id
_entity.type
_entity.pdbx_description
1 polymer ?
#
loop_
_entity_poly.entity_id
_entity_poly.type
_entity_poly.pdbx_seq_one_letter_code
_entity_poly.pdbx_strand_id
1 'polypeptide(L)'
;MRIKKVLEKAREDDIALTFDDVRLRTGYSKTLPDNINTETKFSRNVGLKIPIVSAAMDTVTEYKLAIEMAKLGGLGVIHSI
;
A
#
# COMPACT_ATOMS: atom_id res chain seq x y z
N MET A 1 2.66 -18.33 -14.91
CA MET A 1 3.38 -18.02 -16.18
C MET A 1 2.64 -16.98 -17.07
N ARG A 2 1.92 -15.97 -16.56
CA ARG A 2 1.19 -15.00 -17.44
C ARG A 2 1.17 -13.52 -17.03
N ILE A 3 1.74 -13.13 -15.88
CA ILE A 3 1.79 -11.70 -15.44
C ILE A 3 2.92 -10.96 -16.17
N LYS A 4 4.11 -11.57 -16.29
CA LYS A 4 5.26 -10.97 -17.00
C LYS A 4 4.91 -10.54 -18.43
N LYS A 5 4.19 -11.38 -19.17
CA LYS A 5 3.81 -11.12 -20.57
C LYS A 5 2.88 -9.91 -20.75
N VAL A 6 2.03 -9.60 -19.76
CA VAL A 6 1.15 -8.41 -19.81
C VAL A 6 1.95 -7.14 -19.53
N LEU A 7 2.85 -7.19 -18.54
CA LEU A 7 3.70 -6.07 -18.18
C LEU A 7 4.78 -5.79 -19.25
N GLU A 8 5.28 -6.83 -19.90
CA GLU A 8 6.21 -6.73 -21.03
C GLU A 8 5.53 -6.08 -22.23
N LYS A 9 4.31 -6.53 -22.58
CA LYS A 9 3.55 -5.93 -23.68
C LYS A 9 3.14 -4.48 -23.41
N ALA A 10 2.72 -4.16 -22.18
CA ALA A 10 2.38 -2.78 -21.80
C ALA A 10 3.59 -1.83 -21.89
N ARG A 11 4.80 -2.34 -21.63
CA ARG A 11 6.06 -1.57 -21.80
C ARG A 11 6.45 -1.37 -23.26
N GLU A 12 6.12 -2.30 -24.15
CA GLU A 12 6.47 -2.25 -25.57
C GLU A 12 5.57 -1.26 -26.34
N ASP A 13 4.31 -1.13 -25.92
CA ASP A 13 3.28 -0.31 -26.56
C ASP A 13 3.01 1.04 -25.83
N ASP A 14 3.83 1.42 -24.84
CA ASP A 14 3.67 2.63 -23.97
C ASP A 14 2.27 2.77 -23.33
N ILE A 15 1.74 1.66 -22.82
CA ILE A 15 0.39 1.58 -22.24
C ILE A 15 0.44 1.82 -20.71
N ALA A 16 -0.30 2.83 -20.24
CA ALA A 16 -0.57 3.04 -18.82
C ALA A 16 -1.84 2.28 -18.39
N LEU A 17 -1.79 1.67 -17.20
CA LEU A 17 -2.90 0.91 -16.60
C LEU A 17 -3.28 1.53 -15.25
N THR A 18 -4.58 1.66 -14.98
CA THR A 18 -5.13 2.04 -13.67
C THR A 18 -5.59 0.81 -12.87
N PHE A 19 -6.05 1.01 -11.63
CA PHE A 19 -6.54 -0.05 -10.76
C PHE A 19 -7.72 -0.84 -11.36
N ASP A 20 -8.61 -0.16 -12.09
CA ASP A 20 -9.79 -0.78 -12.69
C ASP A 20 -9.48 -1.67 -13.91
N ASP A 21 -8.29 -1.49 -14.52
CA ASP A 21 -7.88 -2.25 -15.71
C ASP A 21 -7.33 -3.64 -15.37
N VAL A 22 -6.94 -3.87 -14.11
CA VAL A 22 -6.21 -5.07 -13.70
C VAL A 22 -6.83 -5.76 -12.50
N ARG A 23 -6.63 -7.09 -12.43
CA ARG A 23 -7.06 -7.90 -11.29
C ARG A 23 -5.96 -8.87 -10.91
N LEU A 24 -5.88 -9.17 -9.62
CA LEU A 24 -5.01 -10.24 -9.13
C LEU A 24 -5.56 -11.58 -9.58
N ARG A 25 -4.68 -12.42 -10.15
CA ARG A 25 -5.04 -13.82 -10.44
C ARG A 25 -5.07 -14.60 -9.13
N THR A 26 -6.13 -15.35 -8.91
CA THR A 26 -6.19 -16.30 -7.81
C THR A 26 -5.11 -17.38 -7.98
N GLY A 27 -4.53 -17.76 -6.86
CA GLY A 27 -3.52 -18.80 -6.77
C GLY A 27 -3.78 -19.66 -5.54
N TYR A 28 -3.21 -20.85 -5.52
CA TYR A 28 -3.26 -21.70 -4.35
C TYR A 28 -2.50 -21.05 -3.18
N SER A 29 -3.14 -20.96 -2.01
CA SER A 29 -2.52 -20.50 -0.76
C SER A 29 -2.57 -21.60 0.29
N LYS A 30 -1.46 -21.82 0.99
CA LYS A 30 -1.38 -22.68 2.19
C LYS A 30 -1.63 -21.90 3.49
N THR A 31 -1.62 -20.57 3.41
CA THR A 31 -1.71 -19.68 4.56
C THR A 31 -3.11 -19.07 4.64
N LEU A 32 -3.66 -19.01 5.85
CA LEU A 32 -4.92 -18.34 6.15
C LEU A 32 -4.71 -16.81 6.23
N PRO A 33 -5.70 -15.99 5.85
CA PRO A 33 -5.59 -14.53 5.90
C PRO A 33 -5.13 -13.97 7.25
N ASP A 34 -5.62 -14.52 8.35
CA ASP A 34 -5.30 -14.07 9.71
C ASP A 34 -3.83 -14.28 10.10
N ASN A 35 -3.12 -15.15 9.38
CA ASN A 35 -1.72 -15.48 9.63
C ASN A 35 -0.75 -14.76 8.66
N ILE A 36 -1.25 -13.80 7.88
CA ILE A 36 -0.42 -13.05 6.93
C ILE A 36 0.27 -11.88 7.66
N ASN A 37 1.59 -11.80 7.50
CA ASN A 37 2.34 -10.65 7.97
C ASN A 37 2.19 -9.47 7.01
N THR A 38 1.63 -8.36 7.49
CA THR A 38 1.43 -7.11 6.73
C THR A 38 2.44 -6.02 7.11
N GLU A 39 3.43 -6.34 7.95
CA GLU A 39 4.50 -5.42 8.31
C GLU A 39 5.32 -5.00 7.08
N THR A 40 5.64 -3.71 7.00
CA THR A 40 6.39 -3.13 5.87
C THR A 40 7.36 -2.05 6.34
N LYS A 41 8.23 -1.59 5.45
CA LYS A 41 9.14 -0.46 5.69
C LYS A 41 8.72 0.74 4.86
N PHE A 42 8.41 1.84 5.53
CA PHE A 42 8.14 3.12 4.86
C PHE A 42 9.43 3.79 4.40
N SER A 43 10.48 3.70 5.22
CA SER A 43 11.82 4.20 4.89
C SER A 43 12.89 3.29 5.48
N ARG A 44 14.17 3.62 5.28
CA ARG A 44 15.31 2.85 5.85
C ARG A 44 15.16 2.62 7.36
N ASN A 45 14.63 3.62 8.09
CA ASN A 45 14.59 3.65 9.54
C ASN A 45 13.16 3.60 10.11
N VAL A 46 12.12 3.53 9.27
CA VAL A 46 10.71 3.57 9.70
C VAL A 46 10.01 2.29 9.25
N GLY A 47 9.71 1.42 10.21
CA GLY A 47 8.88 0.24 10.03
C GLY A 47 7.42 0.53 10.39
N LEU A 48 6.48 -0.11 9.70
CA LEU A 48 5.05 -0.05 9.94
C LEU A 48 4.51 -1.46 10.21
N LYS A 49 3.52 -1.55 11.09
CA LYS A 49 2.80 -2.82 11.34
C LYS A 49 1.75 -3.12 10.29
N ILE A 50 1.21 -2.08 9.65
CA ILE A 50 0.29 -2.17 8.52
C ILE A 50 0.75 -1.23 7.39
N PRO A 51 0.52 -1.58 6.11
CA PRO A 51 0.96 -0.78 4.97
C PRO A 51 -0.03 0.36 4.67
N ILE A 52 -0.39 1.15 5.69
CA ILE A 52 -1.37 2.24 5.60
C ILE A 52 -0.77 3.53 6.15
N VAL A 53 -0.85 4.59 5.35
CA VAL A 53 -0.38 5.95 5.69
C VAL A 53 -1.48 6.94 5.37
N SER A 54 -1.75 7.89 6.26
CA SER A 54 -2.72 8.96 6.00
C SER A 54 -2.12 10.09 5.17
N ALA A 55 -2.96 10.73 4.34
CA ALA A 55 -2.53 11.81 3.46
C ALA A 55 -2.19 13.09 4.26
N ALA A 56 -1.15 13.80 3.83
CA ALA A 56 -0.70 15.07 4.42
C ALA A 56 -1.58 16.25 3.96
N MET A 57 -2.86 16.25 4.37
CA MET A 57 -3.85 17.26 4.01
C MET A 57 -4.49 17.86 5.26
N ASP A 58 -4.84 19.14 5.19
CA ASP A 58 -5.43 19.96 6.26
C ASP A 58 -6.71 19.38 6.86
N THR A 59 -7.55 18.80 6.01
CA THR A 59 -8.84 18.21 6.40
C THR A 59 -8.74 16.73 6.75
N VAL A 60 -7.56 16.12 6.55
CA VAL A 60 -7.36 14.68 6.75
C VAL A 60 -6.54 14.45 8.01
N THR A 61 -5.30 14.94 8.06
CA THR A 61 -4.35 14.52 9.09
C THR A 61 -3.87 15.67 9.95
N GLU A 62 -4.52 15.79 11.09
CA GLU A 62 -4.06 16.53 12.25
C GLU A 62 -3.41 15.62 13.30
N TYR A 63 -2.87 16.21 14.36
CA TYR A 63 -2.22 15.49 15.46
C TYR A 63 -3.08 14.33 16.02
N LYS A 64 -4.41 14.50 16.10
CA LYS A 64 -5.33 13.48 16.60
C LYS A 64 -5.31 12.23 15.71
N LEU A 65 -5.42 12.39 14.39
CA LEU A 65 -5.41 11.27 13.47
C LEU A 65 -4.03 10.61 13.43
N ALA A 66 -2.95 11.40 13.48
CA ALA A 66 -1.59 10.86 13.48
C ALA A 66 -1.32 9.95 14.69
N ILE A 67 -1.83 10.31 15.87
CA ILE A 67 -1.73 9.47 17.08
C ILE A 67 -2.51 8.17 16.90
N GLU A 68 -3.75 8.22 16.39
CA GLU A 68 -4.55 7.01 16.19
C GLU A 68 -3.96 6.09 15.11
N MET A 69 -3.43 6.66 14.03
CA MET A 69 -2.70 5.91 13.00
C MET A 69 -1.51 5.16 13.59
N ALA A 70 -0.72 5.82 14.45
CA ALA A 70 0.41 5.18 15.11
C ALA A 70 -0.01 4.04 16.06
N LYS A 71 -1.13 4.20 16.79
CA LYS A 71 -1.69 3.15 17.66
C LYS A 71 -2.16 1.92 16.88
N LEU A 72 -2.75 2.13 15.69
CA LEU A 72 -3.13 1.06 14.77
C LEU A 72 -1.92 0.45 14.03
N GLY A 73 -0.72 1.03 14.21
CA GLY A 73 0.52 0.56 13.62
C GLY A 73 0.78 1.06 12.19
N GLY A 74 0.02 2.06 11.74
CA GLY A 74 0.27 2.82 10.52
C GLY A 74 1.06 4.10 10.79
N LEU A 75 1.03 5.03 9.83
CA LEU A 75 1.69 6.33 9.92
C LEU A 75 0.72 7.46 9.58
N GLY A 76 0.72 8.53 10.37
CA GLY A 76 0.04 9.77 10.00
C GLY A 76 1.04 10.86 9.61
N VAL A 77 0.83 11.49 8.45
CA VAL A 77 1.64 12.63 8.01
C VAL A 77 0.88 13.91 8.30
N ILE A 78 1.34 14.67 9.29
CA ILE A 78 0.74 15.96 9.65
C ILE A 78 1.01 16.94 8.50
N HIS A 79 -0.02 17.65 8.08
CA HIS A 79 0.12 18.65 7.02
C HIS A 79 0.95 19.85 7.51
N SER A 80 1.59 20.57 6.60
CA SER A 80 2.53 21.66 6.93
C SER A 80 1.98 23.07 6.73
N ILE A 81 0.67 23.20 6.51
CA ILE A 81 0.01 24.45 6.09
C ILE A 81 -0.77 25.06 7.24
#